data_AF-A0AAD9VT21-F1
#
_entry.id   AF-A0AAD9VT21-F1
#
_cell.length_a   1.000
_cell.length_b   1.000
_cell.length_c   1.000
_cell.angle_alpha   90.00
_cell.angle_beta   90.00
_cell.angle_gamma   90.00
#
_symmetry.space_group_name_H-M   'P 1'
#
loop_
_entity.id
_entity.type
_entity.pdbx_description
1 polymer ?
#
loop_
_entity_poly.entity_id
_entity_poly.type
_entity_poly.pdbx_seq_one_letter_code
_entity_poly.pdbx_strand_id
1 'polypeptide(L)'
;MIMDLLEELDTNFPEPFHLCDVKINHFGLPLGGQRLKFLDLDAVFPKSIISRITADGKPCKRHEDCDFFDCRSLCSKNERCESPVVNNNLQVICEKIFLGWTLSGTIILPGLLMSEHTTSSLAVLLRQCANPASDTAHLPRAAVHESLKTRLYNTLSDMEQEVSASL
;
A
#
# COMPACT_ATOMS: atom_id res chain seq x y z
N MET A 1 -0.11 -12.09 -10.34
CA MET A 1 -0.35 -10.64 -10.12
C MET A 1 0.19 -10.17 -8.75
N ILE A 2 0.50 -8.86 -8.55
CA ILE A 2 0.92 -8.32 -7.22
C ILE A 2 -0.17 -8.47 -6.15
N MET A 3 -1.44 -8.42 -6.53
CA MET A 3 -2.56 -8.62 -5.62
C MET A 3 -2.54 -10.00 -4.96
N ASP A 4 -2.07 -11.04 -5.66
CA ASP A 4 -1.94 -12.39 -5.11
C ASP A 4 -0.90 -12.43 -3.99
N LEU A 5 0.22 -11.71 -4.16
CA LEU A 5 1.24 -11.57 -3.11
C LEU A 5 0.66 -10.86 -1.88
N LEU A 6 -0.17 -9.82 -2.08
CA LEU A 6 -0.82 -9.12 -0.97
C LEU A 6 -1.80 -10.03 -0.22
N GLU A 7 -2.55 -10.85 -0.94
CA GLU A 7 -3.45 -11.84 -0.36
C GLU A 7 -2.67 -12.90 0.44
N GLU A 8 -1.56 -13.41 -0.11
CA GLU A 8 -0.68 -14.36 0.57
C GLU A 8 -0.15 -13.76 1.90
N LEU A 9 0.26 -12.49 1.91
CA LEU A 9 0.76 -11.80 3.10
C LEU A 9 -0.31 -11.50 4.15
N ASP A 10 -1.58 -11.36 3.73
CA ASP A 10 -2.70 -11.06 4.62
C ASP A 10 -3.31 -12.33 5.23
N THR A 11 -3.31 -13.45 4.50
CA THR A 11 -4.11 -14.64 4.85
C THR A 11 -3.32 -15.92 5.14
N ASN A 12 -2.09 -16.08 4.63
CA ASN A 12 -1.35 -17.35 4.78
C ASN A 12 -0.56 -17.49 6.09
N PHE A 13 -0.62 -16.48 6.97
CA PHE A 13 0.11 -16.43 8.23
C PHE A 13 -0.85 -16.27 9.41
N PRO A 14 -0.42 -16.55 10.66
CA PRO A 14 -1.26 -16.36 11.85
C PRO A 14 -1.76 -14.91 12.03
N GLU A 15 -1.04 -13.96 11.46
CA GLU A 15 -1.44 -12.56 11.37
C GLU A 15 -0.86 -11.93 10.09
N PRO A 16 -1.46 -10.83 9.59
CA PRO A 16 -0.99 -10.16 8.39
C PRO A 16 0.45 -9.65 8.53
N PHE A 17 1.23 -9.77 7.47
CA PHE A 17 2.52 -9.12 7.36
C PHE A 17 2.39 -7.77 6.67
N HIS A 18 3.00 -6.74 7.24
CA HIS A 18 3.06 -5.40 6.69
C HIS A 18 4.39 -5.15 5.98
N LEU A 19 4.31 -4.53 4.80
CA LEU A 19 5.45 -4.05 4.02
C LEU A 19 5.63 -2.56 4.31
N CYS A 20 6.62 -2.21 5.13
CA CYS A 20 6.79 -0.83 5.56
C CYS A 20 7.78 -0.03 4.71
N ASP A 21 8.53 -0.63 3.77
CA ASP A 21 9.32 0.13 2.79
C ASP A 21 9.09 -0.39 1.37
N VAL A 22 7.99 0.04 0.77
CA VAL A 22 7.58 -0.36 -0.57
C VAL A 22 8.26 0.50 -1.63
N LYS A 23 9.03 -0.14 -2.50
CA LYS A 23 9.57 0.45 -3.73
C LYS A 23 9.46 -0.54 -4.87
N ILE A 24 9.38 -0.06 -6.12
CA ILE A 24 9.24 -0.93 -7.29
C ILE A 24 10.42 -1.92 -7.43
N ASN A 25 11.63 -1.50 -7.07
CA ASN A 25 12.84 -2.33 -7.10
C ASN A 25 12.93 -3.34 -5.95
N HIS A 26 11.97 -3.34 -5.01
CA HIS A 26 11.88 -4.34 -3.94
C HIS A 26 11.05 -5.56 -4.37
N PHE A 27 10.52 -5.57 -5.60
CA PHE A 27 9.80 -6.71 -6.17
C PHE A 27 10.65 -7.43 -7.22
N GLY A 28 10.46 -8.75 -7.33
CA GLY A 28 11.13 -9.55 -8.34
C GLY A 28 10.30 -10.74 -8.80
N LEU A 29 10.58 -11.18 -10.03
CA LEU A 29 10.07 -12.44 -10.58
C LEU A 29 11.22 -13.45 -10.61
N PRO A 30 11.07 -14.62 -9.97
CA PRO A 30 12.08 -15.67 -10.06
C PRO A 30 12.18 -16.21 -11.48
N LEU A 31 13.38 -16.63 -11.91
CA LEU A 31 13.59 -17.21 -13.23
C LEU A 31 12.68 -18.43 -13.43
N GLY A 32 11.89 -18.41 -14.51
CA GLY A 32 10.93 -19.46 -14.84
C GLY A 32 9.70 -19.54 -13.91
N GLY A 33 9.57 -18.63 -12.93
CA GLY A 33 8.40 -18.56 -12.06
C GLY A 33 7.41 -17.48 -12.51
N GLN A 34 6.15 -17.67 -12.12
CA GLN A 34 5.05 -16.76 -12.45
C GLN A 34 4.59 -15.94 -11.24
N ARG A 35 5.16 -16.18 -10.05
CA ARG A 35 4.76 -15.51 -8.81
C ARG A 35 5.73 -14.40 -8.44
N LEU A 36 5.19 -13.20 -8.30
CA LEU A 36 5.92 -12.05 -7.79
C LEU A 36 6.35 -12.28 -6.35
N LYS A 37 7.56 -11.85 -6.01
CA LYS A 37 8.14 -11.91 -4.66
C LYS A 37 8.56 -10.52 -4.20
N PHE A 38 8.42 -10.29 -2.90
CA PHE A 38 9.03 -9.15 -2.22
C PHE A 38 10.43 -9.55 -1.75
N LEU A 39 11.43 -8.76 -2.10
CA LEU A 39 12.84 -9.08 -1.91
C LEU A 39 13.45 -8.39 -0.69
N ASP A 40 12.99 -7.18 -0.38
CA ASP A 40 13.56 -6.36 0.69
C ASP A 40 12.84 -6.61 2.02
N LEU A 41 13.42 -7.45 2.88
CA LEU A 41 12.72 -7.94 4.08
C LEU A 41 13.11 -7.21 5.38
N ASP A 42 13.92 -6.16 5.30
CA ASP A 42 14.41 -5.42 6.47
C ASP A 42 13.31 -4.62 7.20
N ALA A 43 12.29 -4.18 6.45
CA ALA A 43 11.14 -3.42 6.93
C ALA A 43 9.82 -4.21 6.79
N VAL A 44 9.87 -5.54 6.98
CA VAL A 44 8.72 -6.44 6.89
C VAL A 44 8.41 -7.05 8.24
N PHE A 45 7.19 -6.83 8.73
CA PHE A 45 6.82 -7.19 10.11
C PHE A 45 5.42 -7.81 10.20
N PRO A 46 5.20 -8.79 11.10
CA PRO A 46 3.86 -9.17 11.52
C PRO A 46 3.12 -7.96 12.12
N LYS A 47 1.80 -7.89 11.93
CA LYS A 47 0.95 -6.77 12.36
C LYS A 47 1.15 -6.40 13.84
N SER A 48 1.29 -7.37 14.72
CA SER A 48 1.48 -7.20 16.16
C SER A 48 2.81 -6.53 16.48
N ILE A 49 3.86 -6.83 15.71
CA ILE A 49 5.19 -6.25 15.88
C ILE A 49 5.21 -4.81 15.38
N ILE A 50 4.74 -4.57 14.15
CA ILE A 50 4.71 -3.21 13.61
C ILE A 50 3.78 -2.29 14.42
N SER A 51 2.66 -2.81 14.93
CA SER A 51 1.78 -2.04 15.80
C SER A 51 2.46 -1.59 17.08
N ARG A 52 3.37 -2.40 17.65
CA ARG A 52 4.18 -2.00 18.82
C ARG A 52 5.24 -0.99 18.46
N ILE A 53 5.85 -1.10 17.29
CA ILE A 53 6.84 -0.14 16.79
C ILE A 53 6.20 1.23 16.60
N THR A 54 5.00 1.30 16.00
CA THR A 54 4.29 2.56 15.78
C THR A 54 3.57 3.09 17.03
N ALA A 55 3.33 2.24 18.03
CA ALA A 55 2.71 2.58 19.31
C ALA A 55 3.73 2.55 20.47
N ASP A 56 4.93 3.08 20.25
CA ASP A 56 6.04 3.03 21.22
C ASP A 56 5.91 4.03 22.39
N GLY A 57 4.87 4.86 22.39
CA GLY A 57 4.60 5.85 23.42
C GLY A 57 5.52 7.07 23.39
N LYS A 58 6.33 7.26 22.34
CA LYS A 58 7.17 8.46 22.23
C LYS A 58 6.31 9.73 22.05
N PRO A 59 6.81 10.91 22.46
CA PRO A 59 6.14 12.17 22.21
C PRO A 59 5.97 12.44 20.71
N CYS A 60 4.84 13.00 20.30
CA CYS A 60 4.54 13.37 18.92
C CYS A 60 3.78 14.70 18.86
N LYS A 61 3.90 15.40 17.73
CA LYS A 61 3.11 16.62 17.44
C LYS A 61 2.19 16.41 16.25
N ARG A 62 2.57 15.52 15.33
CA ARG A 62 1.82 15.17 14.13
C ARG A 62 1.76 13.66 13.99
N HIS A 63 0.79 13.16 13.23
CA HIS A 63 0.65 11.73 13.00
C HIS A 63 1.89 11.12 12.34
N GLU A 64 2.58 11.86 11.47
CA GLU A 64 3.81 11.43 10.80
C GLU A 64 4.96 11.12 11.76
N ASP A 65 4.97 11.74 12.94
CA ASP A 65 6.01 11.48 13.93
C ASP A 65 5.89 10.03 14.49
N CYS A 66 4.72 9.39 14.33
CA CYS A 66 4.44 8.00 14.75
C CYS A 66 4.58 6.97 13.62
N ASP A 67 4.92 7.41 12.41
CA ASP A 67 5.06 6.51 11.27
C ASP A 67 6.36 5.73 11.34
N PHE A 68 6.31 4.50 10.82
CA PHE A 68 7.48 3.70 10.52
C PHE A 68 7.52 3.47 9.02
N PHE A 69 8.24 4.35 8.32
CA PHE A 69 8.27 4.40 6.86
C PHE A 69 6.85 4.48 6.26
N ASP A 70 6.42 3.49 5.47
CA ASP A 70 5.09 3.43 4.84
C ASP A 70 4.00 2.89 5.78
N CYS A 71 4.37 2.33 6.94
CA CYS A 71 3.44 1.87 7.95
C CYS A 71 3.03 3.05 8.84
N ARG A 72 1.76 3.45 8.73
CA ARG A 72 1.24 4.70 9.27
C ARG A 72 0.48 4.49 10.57
N SER A 73 0.64 5.43 11.51
CA SER A 73 -0.06 5.46 12.79
C SER A 73 -0.64 6.86 13.09
N LEU A 74 -1.14 7.07 14.30
CA LEU A 74 -1.78 8.30 14.75
C LEU A 74 -1.17 8.75 16.07
N CYS A 75 -0.65 9.98 16.06
CA CYS A 75 -0.42 10.75 17.27
C CYS A 75 -1.72 10.97 18.05
N SER A 76 -1.73 10.61 19.33
CA SER A 76 -2.90 10.72 20.21
C SER A 76 -3.11 12.17 20.68
N LYS A 77 -4.29 12.44 21.25
CA LYS A 77 -4.59 13.76 21.86
C LYS A 77 -3.68 14.11 23.03
N ASN A 78 -3.03 13.11 23.63
CA ASN A 78 -2.05 13.30 24.71
C ASN A 78 -0.63 13.54 24.19
N GLU A 79 -0.48 13.80 22.88
CA GLU A 79 0.82 14.00 22.22
C GLU A 79 1.74 12.78 22.32
N ARG A 80 1.17 11.57 22.22
CA ARG A 80 1.92 10.29 22.25
C ARG A 80 1.56 9.34 21.12
N CYS A 81 2.55 8.59 20.65
CA CYS A 81 2.35 7.52 19.68
C CYS A 81 1.82 6.26 20.37
N GLU A 82 0.49 6.16 20.48
CA GLU A 82 -0.18 5.06 21.20
C GLU A 82 -1.09 4.23 20.29
N SER A 83 -1.25 4.63 19.02
CA SER A 83 -2.11 3.95 18.07
C SER A 83 -1.35 2.83 17.34
N PRO A 84 -1.99 1.69 17.06
CA PRO A 84 -1.40 0.66 16.21
C PRO A 84 -1.29 1.15 14.74
N VAL A 85 -0.68 0.33 13.87
CA VAL A 85 -0.69 0.59 12.43
C VAL A 85 -2.13 0.62 11.91
N VAL A 86 -2.47 1.64 11.10
CA VAL A 86 -3.85 1.89 10.65
C VAL A 86 -4.09 1.67 9.15
N ASN A 87 -3.04 1.79 8.32
CA ASN A 87 -3.09 1.44 6.91
C ASN A 87 -2.70 -0.03 6.67
N ASN A 88 -2.96 -0.53 5.46
CA ASN A 88 -2.59 -1.88 5.04
C ASN A 88 -1.73 -1.86 3.78
N ASN A 89 -1.15 -3.00 3.42
CA ASN A 89 -0.28 -3.10 2.24
C ASN A 89 -0.98 -2.64 0.96
N LEU A 90 -2.27 -2.93 0.79
CA LEU A 90 -3.01 -2.53 -0.40
C LEU A 90 -3.08 -1.01 -0.56
N GLN A 91 -3.30 -0.27 0.54
CA GLN A 91 -3.26 1.19 0.51
C GLN A 91 -1.88 1.68 0.03
N VAL A 92 -0.80 1.13 0.58
CA VAL A 92 0.58 1.51 0.25
C VAL A 92 0.93 1.16 -1.20
N ILE A 93 0.56 -0.03 -1.69
CA ILE A 93 0.77 -0.44 -3.09
C ILE A 93 -0.01 0.48 -4.03
N CYS A 94 -1.27 0.78 -3.70
CA CYS A 94 -2.08 1.69 -4.51
C CYS A 94 -1.46 3.08 -4.62
N GLU A 95 -0.93 3.60 -3.51
CA GLU A 95 -0.24 4.89 -3.50
C GLU A 95 1.09 4.85 -4.26
N LYS A 96 2.01 3.95 -3.88
CA LYS A 96 3.41 4.03 -4.33
C LYS A 96 3.68 3.33 -5.65
N ILE A 97 2.93 2.27 -5.96
CA ILE A 97 3.17 1.44 -7.14
C ILE A 97 2.15 1.73 -8.24
N PHE A 98 0.86 1.76 -7.92
CA PHE A 98 -0.17 1.88 -8.96
C PHE A 98 -0.44 3.33 -9.37
N LEU A 99 -0.73 4.20 -8.40
CA LEU A 99 -1.05 5.61 -8.64
C LEU A 99 0.21 6.44 -8.86
N GLY A 100 1.25 6.18 -8.07
CA GLY A 100 2.46 7.00 -8.03
C GLY A 100 2.34 8.15 -7.05
N TRP A 101 3.44 8.89 -6.92
CA TRP A 101 3.64 9.85 -5.84
C TRP A 101 4.23 11.16 -6.37
N THR A 102 4.10 12.21 -5.56
CA THR A 102 4.69 13.50 -5.86
C THR A 102 5.98 13.68 -5.08
N LEU A 103 7.11 13.80 -5.78
CA LEU A 103 8.38 14.16 -5.19
C LEU A 103 8.45 15.70 -5.05
N SER A 104 8.72 16.16 -3.82
CA SER A 104 8.86 17.59 -3.48
C SER A 104 7.66 18.47 -3.86
N GLY A 105 6.46 17.87 -3.96
CA GLY A 105 5.22 18.58 -4.29
C GLY A 105 5.14 19.14 -5.72
N THR A 106 6.14 18.91 -6.57
CA THR A 106 6.23 19.47 -7.92
C THR A 106 6.47 18.42 -8.99
N ILE A 107 7.17 17.34 -8.68
CA ILE A 107 7.50 16.29 -9.64
C ILE A 107 6.51 15.14 -9.45
N ILE A 108 5.66 14.88 -10.44
CA ILE A 108 4.76 13.73 -10.44
C ILE A 108 5.53 12.54 -11.01
N LEU A 109 5.75 11.52 -10.18
CA LEU A 109 6.25 10.22 -10.64
C LEU A 109 5.03 9.31 -10.83
N PRO A 110 4.57 9.10 -12.07
CA PRO A 110 3.41 8.25 -12.33
C PRO A 110 3.70 6.82 -11.88
N GLY A 111 2.69 6.19 -11.26
CA GLY A 111 2.74 4.77 -10.96
C GLY A 111 2.53 3.92 -12.21
N LEU A 112 2.72 2.61 -12.07
CA LEU A 112 2.64 1.62 -13.15
C LEU A 112 1.28 1.58 -13.85
N LEU A 113 0.22 2.02 -13.17
CA LEU A 113 -1.15 2.00 -13.71
C LEU A 113 -1.65 3.41 -14.05
N MET A 114 -0.76 4.41 -14.11
CA MET A 114 -1.07 5.78 -14.52
C MET A 114 -0.34 6.14 -15.82
N SER A 115 -1.04 6.02 -16.93
CA SER A 115 -0.59 6.35 -18.28
C SER A 115 -1.69 7.04 -19.08
N GLU A 116 -1.41 7.41 -20.34
CA GLU A 116 -2.42 7.94 -21.26
C GLU A 116 -3.53 6.93 -21.59
N HIS A 117 -3.27 5.64 -21.41
CA HIS A 117 -4.26 4.56 -21.62
C HIS A 117 -5.06 4.22 -20.37
N THR A 118 -4.76 4.84 -19.22
CA THR A 118 -5.50 4.60 -17.98
C THR A 118 -6.91 5.16 -18.10
N THR A 119 -7.92 4.30 -18.02
CA THR A 119 -9.32 4.73 -18.04
C THR A 119 -9.65 5.60 -16.84
N SER A 120 -10.63 6.51 -17.00
CA SER A 120 -11.10 7.36 -15.91
C SER A 120 -11.59 6.54 -14.72
N SER A 121 -12.28 5.43 -15.00
CA SER A 121 -12.77 4.47 -13.99
C SER A 121 -11.62 3.87 -13.17
N LEU A 122 -10.56 3.39 -13.83
CA LEU A 122 -9.39 2.84 -13.15
C LEU A 122 -8.68 3.92 -12.33
N ALA A 123 -8.48 5.12 -12.90
CA ALA A 123 -7.84 6.23 -12.19
C ALA A 123 -8.62 6.65 -10.92
N VAL A 124 -9.96 6.59 -10.94
CA VAL A 124 -10.79 6.83 -9.74
C VAL A 124 -10.59 5.70 -8.72
N LEU A 125 -10.62 4.44 -9.14
CA LEU A 125 -10.39 3.29 -8.24
C LEU A 125 -9.01 3.37 -7.57
N LEU A 126 -7.96 3.71 -8.32
CA LEU A 126 -6.60 3.85 -7.78
C LEU A 126 -6.48 4.98 -6.77
N ARG A 127 -7.11 6.14 -7.03
CA ARG A 127 -7.14 7.26 -6.06
C ARG A 127 -7.89 6.90 -4.79
N GLN A 128 -9.04 6.24 -4.92
CA GLN A 128 -9.80 5.74 -3.76
C GLN A 128 -9.02 4.68 -2.99
N CYS A 129 -8.26 3.83 -3.68
CA CYS A 129 -7.45 2.81 -3.03
C CYS A 129 -6.25 3.42 -2.28
N ALA A 130 -5.58 4.41 -2.87
CA ALA A 130 -4.47 5.12 -2.24
C ALA A 130 -4.94 6.02 -1.07
N ASN A 131 -6.17 6.54 -1.13
CA ASN A 131 -6.75 7.39 -0.10
C ASN A 131 -8.22 7.05 0.21
N PRO A 132 -8.49 5.94 0.94
CA PRO A 132 -9.86 5.45 1.15
C PRO A 132 -10.74 6.41 1.95
N ALA A 133 -10.15 7.17 2.87
CA ALA A 133 -10.85 8.15 3.69
C ALA A 133 -10.94 9.55 3.05
N SER A 134 -10.38 9.73 1.85
CA SER A 134 -10.29 11.05 1.19
C SER A 134 -9.65 12.13 2.08
N ASP A 135 -8.64 11.75 2.85
CA ASP A 135 -7.88 12.69 3.68
C ASP A 135 -7.05 13.61 2.79
N THR A 136 -7.33 14.91 2.85
CA THR A 136 -6.61 15.94 2.11
C THR A 136 -5.73 16.81 3.02
N ALA A 137 -5.84 16.66 4.33
CA ALA A 137 -5.11 17.43 5.32
C ALA A 137 -3.81 16.73 5.75
N HIS A 138 -3.82 15.40 5.75
CA HIS A 138 -2.70 14.57 6.16
C HIS A 138 -2.39 13.51 5.11
N LEU A 139 -1.27 12.78 5.29
CA LEU A 139 -1.03 11.57 4.52
C LEU A 139 -2.21 10.59 4.73
N PRO A 140 -2.64 9.82 3.71
CA PRO A 140 -3.74 8.87 3.87
C PRO A 140 -3.42 7.74 4.88
N ARG A 141 -4.30 7.46 5.84
CA ARG A 141 -4.01 6.50 6.93
C ARG A 141 -5.01 5.35 7.07
N ALA A 142 -5.99 5.27 6.19
CA ALA A 142 -7.05 4.27 6.28
C ALA A 142 -6.71 3.01 5.47
N ALA A 143 -6.96 1.84 6.06
CA ALA A 143 -6.96 0.58 5.32
C ALA A 143 -8.04 0.60 4.22
N VAL A 144 -7.74 -0.06 3.10
CA VAL A 144 -8.67 -0.20 1.97
C VAL A 144 -9.84 -1.12 2.36
N HIS A 145 -11.07 -0.69 2.08
CA HIS A 145 -12.27 -1.51 2.27
C HIS A 145 -12.31 -2.71 1.33
N GLU A 146 -12.85 -3.83 1.80
CA GLU A 146 -12.90 -5.10 1.04
C GLU A 146 -13.62 -4.95 -0.31
N SER A 147 -14.73 -4.20 -0.36
CA SER A 147 -15.45 -3.96 -1.60
C SER A 147 -14.61 -3.23 -2.67
N LEU A 148 -13.73 -2.32 -2.24
CA LEU A 148 -12.81 -1.63 -3.14
C LEU A 148 -11.66 -2.55 -3.58
N LYS A 149 -11.13 -3.36 -2.65
CA LYS A 149 -10.14 -4.41 -2.95
C LYS A 149 -10.65 -5.37 -4.02
N THR A 150 -11.86 -5.92 -3.84
CA THR A 150 -12.49 -6.85 -4.80
C THR A 150 -12.69 -6.20 -6.17
N ARG A 151 -13.22 -4.96 -6.21
CA ARG A 151 -13.43 -4.25 -7.48
C ARG A 151 -12.11 -4.00 -8.22
N LEU A 152 -11.07 -3.59 -7.50
CA LEU A 152 -9.74 -3.38 -8.09
C LEU A 152 -9.17 -4.71 -8.60
N TYR A 153 -9.22 -5.78 -7.80
CA TYR A 153 -8.75 -7.10 -8.20
C TYR A 153 -9.40 -7.58 -9.49
N ASN A 154 -10.73 -7.51 -9.60
CA ASN A 154 -11.46 -7.91 -10.79
C ASN A 154 -11.03 -7.08 -12.01
N THR A 155 -10.97 -5.75 -11.85
CA THR A 155 -10.54 -4.85 -12.93
C THR A 155 -9.15 -5.20 -13.45
N LEU A 156 -8.19 -5.45 -12.55
CA LEU A 156 -6.82 -5.79 -12.94
C LEU A 156 -6.72 -7.20 -13.56
N SER A 157 -7.51 -8.14 -13.06
CA SER A 157 -7.57 -9.51 -13.61
C SER A 157 -8.14 -9.53 -15.03
N ASP A 158 -9.18 -8.74 -15.29
CA ASP A 158 -9.77 -8.61 -16.64
C ASP A 158 -8.74 -8.03 -17.61
N MET A 159 -8.00 -6.99 -17.20
CA MET A 159 -6.91 -6.41 -17.99
C MET A 159 -5.78 -7.41 -18.28
N GLU A 160 -5.37 -8.22 -17.29
CA GLU A 160 -4.35 -9.25 -17.46
C GLU A 160 -4.79 -10.33 -18.46
N GLN A 161 -6.07 -10.72 -18.43
CA GLN A 161 -6.66 -11.66 -19.38
C GLN A 161 -6.70 -11.10 -20.80
N GLU A 162 -7.10 -9.84 -20.99
CA GLU A 162 -7.11 -9.17 -22.29
C GLU A 162 -5.71 -9.09 -22.91
N VAL A 163 -4.69 -8.75 -22.09
CA VAL A 163 -3.30 -8.71 -22.54
C VAL A 163 -2.81 -10.11 -22.91
N SER A 164 -3.11 -11.12 -22.08
CA SER A 164 -2.70 -12.51 -22.33
C SER A 164 -3.38 -13.10 -23.58
N ALA A 165 -4.61 -12.70 -23.89
CA ALA A 165 -5.32 -13.12 -25.09
C ALA A 165 -4.82 -12.42 -26.38
N SER A 166 -4.06 -11.32 -26.22
CA SER A 166 -3.52 -10.53 -27.33
C SER A 166 -2.07 -10.89 -27.69
N LEU A 167 -1.43 -11.78 -26.93
CA LEU A 167 -0.07 -12.30 -27.10
C LEU A 167 -0.08 -13.69 -27.74
#